data_AF-A0A7X9SXR7-F1
#
_entry.id   AF-A0A7X9SXR7-F1
#
_cell.length_a   1.000
_cell.length_b   1.000
_cell.length_c   1.000
_cell.angle_alpha   90.00
_cell.angle_beta   90.00
_cell.angle_gamma   90.00
#
_symmetry.space_group_name_H-M   'P 1'
#
loop_
_entity.id
_entity.type
_entity.pdbx_description
1 polymer ?
#
loop_
_entity_poly.entity_id
_entity_poly.type
_entity_poly.pdbx_seq_one_letter_code
_entity_poly.pdbx_strand_id
1 'polypeptide(L)' 'MTKINKSALRKLERDTEKTVKKFSDRANRAAAKQSTPERQVRAYANELRKAGIEVDEKALRKQLGH' A
#
# COMPACT_ATOMS: atom_id res chain seq x y z
N MET A 1 17.23 -14.54 -27.94
CA MET A 1 16.36 -15.07 -26.86
C MET A 1 16.90 -14.60 -25.51
N THR A 2 16.26 -13.61 -24.89
CA THR A 2 16.65 -13.12 -23.56
C THR A 2 16.23 -14.17 -22.53
N LYS A 3 17.18 -14.93 -21.97
CA LYS A 3 16.90 -15.87 -20.87
C LYS A 3 16.55 -15.05 -19.63
N ILE A 4 15.26 -14.99 -19.28
CA ILE A 4 14.81 -14.34 -18.04
C ILE A 4 15.45 -15.06 -16.86
N ASN A 5 16.21 -14.32 -16.05
CA ASN A 5 16.94 -14.88 -14.92
C ASN A 5 15.96 -15.10 -13.75
N LYS A 6 15.48 -16.34 -13.59
CA LYS A 6 14.45 -16.71 -12.59
C LYS A 6 14.81 -16.28 -11.16
N SER A 7 16.09 -16.30 -10.81
CA SER A 7 16.57 -15.85 -9.49
C SER A 7 16.44 -14.34 -9.29
N ALA A 8 16.69 -13.56 -10.34
CA ALA A 8 16.49 -12.11 -10.32
C ALA A 8 15.00 -11.77 -10.23
N LEU A 9 14.14 -12.52 -10.93
CA LEU A 9 12.69 -12.37 -10.86
C LEU A 9 12.17 -12.61 -9.43
N ARG A 10 12.55 -13.74 -8.81
CA ARG A 10 12.17 -14.04 -7.41
C ARG A 10 12.71 -13.05 -6.39
N LYS A 11 13.86 -12.43 -6.67
CA LYS A 11 14.41 -11.38 -5.81
C LYS A 11 13.57 -10.10 -5.93
N LEU A 12 13.20 -9.72 -7.16
CA LEU A 12 12.35 -8.58 -7.44
C LEU A 12 10.95 -8.74 -6.82
N GLU A 13 10.35 -9.92 -6.94
CA GLU A 13 9.05 -10.22 -6.31
C GLU A 13 9.10 -10.04 -4.79
N ARG A 14 10.12 -10.60 -4.12
CA ARG A 14 10.29 -10.46 -2.67
C ARG A 14 10.56 -9.03 -2.23
N ASP A 15 11.34 -8.29 -2.99
CA ASP A 15 11.65 -6.90 -2.68
C ASP A 15 10.42 -6.00 -2.86
N THR A 16 9.62 -6.28 -3.89
CA THR A 16 8.34 -5.62 -4.15
C THR A 16 7.36 -5.92 -3.03
N GLU A 17 7.19 -7.18 -2.64
CA GLU A 17 6.31 -7.58 -1.53
C GLU A 17 6.70 -6.89 -0.22
N LYS A 18 7.99 -6.87 0.11
CA LYS A 18 8.51 -6.21 1.31
C LYS A 18 8.25 -4.70 1.28
N THR A 19 8.41 -4.08 0.12
CA THR A 19 8.18 -2.66 -0.10
C THR A 19 6.70 -2.31 0.03
N VAL A 20 5.81 -3.07 -0.63
CA VAL A 20 4.36 -2.92 -0.51
C VAL A 20 3.93 -3.08 0.94
N LYS A 21 4.41 -4.12 1.64
CA LYS A 21 4.11 -4.34 3.06
C LYS A 21 4.52 -3.16 3.93
N LYS A 22 5.70 -2.57 3.69
CA LYS A 22 6.19 -1.39 4.42
C LYS A 22 5.28 -0.18 4.22
N PHE A 23 4.82 0.06 2.98
CA PHE A 23 3.88 1.15 2.70
C PHE A 23 2.51 0.91 3.34
N SER A 24 1.99 -0.31 3.26
CA SER A 24 0.74 -0.68 3.95
C SER A 24 0.82 -0.51 5.46
N ASP A 25 1.93 -0.91 6.09
CA ASP A 25 2.16 -0.74 7.54
C ASP A 25 2.16 0.75 7.92
N ARG A 26 2.82 1.57 7.10
CA ARG A 26 2.90 3.02 7.29
C ARG A 26 1.54 3.70 7.11
N ALA A 27 0.80 3.31 6.07
CA ALA A 27 -0.56 3.79 5.81
C ALA A 27 -1.50 3.40 6.94
N ASN A 28 -1.43 2.15 7.44
CA ASN A 28 -2.19 1.70 8.61
C ASN A 28 -1.85 2.48 9.87
N ARG A 29 -0.57 2.76 10.15
CA ARG A 29 -0.18 3.59 11.29
C ARG A 29 -0.68 5.01 11.16
N ALA A 30 -0.65 5.59 9.96
CA ALA A 30 -1.17 6.93 9.72
C ALA A 30 -2.69 6.99 9.92
N ALA A 31 -3.40 5.97 9.44
CA ALA A 31 -4.83 5.79 9.66
C ALA A 31 -5.15 5.63 11.15
N ALA A 32 -4.48 4.73 11.86
CA ALA A 32 -4.72 4.46 13.29
C ALA A 32 -4.54 5.69 14.21
N LYS A 33 -3.78 6.71 13.77
CA LYS A 33 -3.63 7.98 14.49
C LYS A 33 -4.84 8.92 14.34
N GLN A 34 -5.78 8.61 13.46
CA GLN A 34 -6.93 9.45 13.18
C GLN A 34 -8.17 8.98 13.95
N SER A 35 -8.87 9.95 14.53
CA SER A 35 -10.05 9.69 15.37
C SER A 35 -11.34 9.43 14.61
N THR A 36 -11.40 9.77 13.31
CA THR A 36 -12.61 9.59 12.50
C THR A 36 -12.36 8.69 11.30
N PRO A 37 -13.31 7.80 10.95
CA PRO A 37 -13.26 6.94 9.78
C PRO A 37 -12.78 7.61 8.48
N GLU A 38 -13.34 8.77 8.17
CA GLU A 38 -13.01 9.50 6.95
C GLU A 38 -11.56 10.00 6.95
N ARG A 39 -11.06 10.41 8.13
CA ARG A 39 -9.66 10.80 8.28
C ARG A 39 -8.75 9.58 8.21
N GLN A 40 -9.17 8.42 8.73
CA GLN A 40 -8.42 7.16 8.62
C GLN A 40 -8.23 6.78 7.15
N VAL A 41 -9.31 6.77 6.37
CA VAL A 41 -9.31 6.50 4.92
C VAL A 41 -8.38 7.47 4.18
N ARG A 42 -8.54 8.77 4.43
CA ARG A 42 -7.70 9.80 3.78
C ARG A 42 -6.23 9.69 4.16
N ALA A 43 -5.93 9.42 5.44
CA ALA A 43 -4.55 9.26 5.91
C ALA A 43 -3.90 8.02 5.30
N TYR A 44 -4.64 6.91 5.20
CA TYR A 44 -4.19 5.70 4.52
C TYR A 44 -3.91 5.96 3.03
N ALA A 45 -4.88 6.55 2.32
CA ALA A 45 -4.77 6.86 0.90
C ALA A 45 -3.60 7.82 0.61
N ASN A 46 -3.39 8.83 1.46
CA ASN A 46 -2.30 9.79 1.30
C ASN A 46 -0.91 9.13 1.42
N GLU A 47 -0.72 8.22 2.38
CA GLU A 47 0.56 7.50 2.52
C GLU A 47 0.84 6.56 1.35
N LEU A 48 -0.20 5.89 0.81
CA LEU A 48 -0.05 5.09 -0.41
C LEU A 48 0.23 5.97 -1.64
N ARG A 49 -0.41 7.13 -1.76
CA ARG A 49 -0.16 8.06 -2.88
C ARG A 49 1.26 8.63 -2.85
N LYS A 50 1.82 8.88 -1.66
CA LYS A 50 3.25 9.25 -1.51
C LYS A 50 4.20 8.14 -1.95
N ALA A 51 3.76 6.88 -1.91
CA ALA A 51 4.50 5.75 -2.45
C ALA A 51 4.32 5.58 -3.97
N GLY A 52 3.57 6.47 -4.63
CA GLY A 52 3.24 6.37 -6.05
C GLY A 52 2.15 5.34 -6.36
N ILE A 53 1.46 4.83 -5.33
CA ILE A 53 0.37 3.87 -5.49
C ILE A 53 -0.93 4.65 -5.62
N GLU A 54 -1.59 4.51 -6.77
CA GLU A 54 -2.91 5.10 -6.99
C GLU A 54 -3.97 4.31 -6.22
N VAL A 55 -4.87 5.01 -5.54
CA VAL A 55 -5.83 4.40 -4.62
C VAL A 55 -7.21 4.94 -4.88
N ASP A 56 -8.18 4.04 -5.06
CA ASP A 56 -9.59 4.39 -5.09
C ASP A 56 -10.13 4.52 -3.66
N GLU A 57 -10.32 5.75 -3.19
CA GLU A 57 -10.80 6.04 -1.83
C GLU A 57 -12.17 5.42 -1.54
N LYS A 58 -12.99 5.18 -2.58
CA LYS A 58 -14.33 4.58 -2.46
C LYS A 58 -14.24 3.09 -2.16
N ALA A 59 -13.39 2.34 -2.87
CA ALA A 59 -13.05 0.96 -2.56
C ALA A 59 -12.40 0.85 -1.17
N LEU A 60 -11.57 1.82 -0.81
CA LEU A 60 -10.89 1.85 0.48
C LEU A 60 -11.86 2.00 1.66
N ARG A 61 -12.87 2.89 1.54
CA ARG A 61 -13.95 3.03 2.53
C ARG A 61 -14.65 1.68 2.78
N LYS A 62 -15.00 0.98 1.70
CA LYS A 62 -15.66 -0.33 1.76
C LYS A 62 -14.80 -1.39 2.45
N GLN A 63 -13.49 -1.40 2.22
CA GLN A 63 -12.56 -2.32 2.90
C GLN A 63 -12.32 -1.97 4.36
N LEU A 64 -12.35 -0.69 4.71
CA LEU A 64 -12.20 -0.22 6.09
C LEU A 64 -13.51 -0.30 6.90
N GLY A 65 -14.60 -0.83 6.30
CA GLY A 65 -15.87 -1.09 6.98
C GLY A 65 -16.81 0.11 7.06
N HIS A 66 -16.70 1.06 6.12
CA HIS A 66 -17.47 2.31 6.07
C HIS A 66 -18.23 2.51 4.77
#